data_AF-A0A259LRT6-F1
#
_entry.id   AF-A0A259LRT6-F1
#
_cell.length_a   1.000
_cell.length_b   1.000
_cell.length_c   1.000
_cell.angle_alpha   90.00
_cell.angle_beta   90.00
_cell.angle_gamma   90.00
#
_symmetry.space_group_name_H-M   'P 1'
#
loop_
_entity.id
_entity.type
_entity.pdbx_description
1 polymer ?
#
loop_
_entity_poly.entity_id
_entity_poly.type
_entity_poly.pdbx_seq_one_letter_code
_entity_poly.pdbx_strand_id
1 'polypeptide(L)'
;KKGKLPFDTVVEDYELEYGTASVELHKDAFKPGDKVVLVDDLIATGGTMLAAARLIRRIGAEIEEVAAMIDLPDLGGSRKLQEEGLKVYTVCSFEGE
;
A
#
# COMPACT_ATOMS: atom_id res chain seq x y z
N LYS A 1 -2.73 -7.64 -7.68
CA LYS A 1 -2.41 -9.06 -7.36
C LYS A 1 -1.75 -9.68 -8.58
N LYS A 2 -0.82 -10.62 -8.36
CA LYS A 2 -0.04 -11.27 -9.43
C LYS A 2 -0.87 -11.83 -10.58
N GLY A 3 -0.47 -11.56 -11.82
CA GLY A 3 -1.08 -12.09 -13.05
C GLY A 3 -2.48 -11.55 -13.37
N LYS A 4 -2.91 -10.46 -12.73
CA LYS A 4 -4.23 -9.84 -12.98
C LYS A 4 -4.18 -8.65 -13.93
N LEU A 5 -3.01 -8.06 -14.11
CA LEU A 5 -2.82 -6.88 -14.93
C LEU A 5 -2.45 -7.30 -16.37
N PRO A 6 -3.08 -6.69 -17.40
CA PRO A 6 -2.94 -7.13 -18.79
C PRO A 6 -1.65 -6.67 -19.49
N PHE A 7 -0.88 -5.78 -18.87
CA PHE A 7 0.32 -5.18 -19.46
C PHE A 7 1.58 -5.46 -18.61
N ASP A 8 2.72 -4.94 -19.06
CA ASP A 8 4.00 -5.03 -18.36
C ASP A 8 3.92 -4.47 -16.94
N THR A 9 4.30 -5.29 -15.95
CA THR A 9 4.25 -4.93 -14.53
C THR A 9 5.61 -4.85 -13.86
N VAL A 10 5.69 -4.03 -12.81
CA VAL A 10 6.60 -4.25 -11.69
C VAL A 10 5.88 -5.03 -10.59
N VAL A 11 6.63 -5.86 -9.88
CA VAL A 11 6.12 -6.76 -8.84
C VAL A 11 6.86 -6.48 -7.55
N GLU A 12 6.15 -6.45 -6.43
CA GLU A 12 6.72 -6.42 -5.08
C GLU A 12 6.09 -7.55 -4.26
N ASP A 13 6.95 -8.39 -3.69
CA ASP A 13 6.55 -9.46 -2.78
C ASP A 13 6.50 -8.93 -1.33
N TYR A 14 5.58 -9.46 -0.54
CA TYR A 14 5.47 -9.17 0.88
C TYR A 14 5.09 -10.42 1.67
N GLU A 15 5.52 -10.44 2.93
CA GLU A 15 5.32 -11.57 3.82
C GLU A 15 3.90 -11.56 4.41
N LEU A 16 3.34 -12.77 4.53
CA LEU A 16 2.13 -13.07 5.29
C LEU A 16 2.52 -13.91 6.51
N GLU A 17 1.58 -14.12 7.43
CA GLU A 17 1.78 -15.05 8.55
C GLU A 17 2.15 -16.46 8.06
N TYR A 18 1.54 -16.88 6.96
CA TYR A 18 1.84 -18.14 6.29
C TYR A 18 2.04 -17.91 4.79
N GLY A 19 3.30 -17.69 4.40
CA GLY A 19 3.73 -17.59 3.01
C GLY A 19 3.99 -16.16 2.54
N THR A 20 3.96 -15.97 1.22
CA THR A 20 4.20 -14.68 0.57
C THR A 20 3.09 -14.36 -0.41
N ALA A 21 2.83 -13.07 -0.59
CA ALA A 21 1.93 -12.56 -1.61
C ALA A 21 2.64 -11.49 -2.44
N SER A 22 2.09 -11.17 -3.61
CA SER A 22 2.66 -10.14 -4.49
C SER A 22 1.63 -9.12 -4.93
N VAL A 23 2.06 -7.85 -4.92
CA VAL A 23 1.36 -6.73 -5.58
C VAL A 23 2.02 -6.47 -6.93
N GLU A 24 1.21 -6.08 -7.91
CA GLU A 24 1.65 -5.71 -9.25
C GLU A 24 1.13 -4.33 -9.59
N LEU A 25 1.93 -3.57 -10.33
CA LEU A 25 1.59 -2.25 -10.86
C LEU A 25 2.11 -2.16 -12.30
N HIS A 26 1.33 -1.61 -13.22
CA HIS A 26 1.79 -1.37 -14.59
C HIS A 26 3.01 -0.44 -14.59
N LYS A 27 4.03 -0.76 -15.41
CA LYS A 27 5.27 0.04 -15.50
C LYS A 27 5.03 1.47 -15.97
N ASP A 28 3.97 1.69 -16.72
CA ASP A 28 3.56 2.96 -17.32
C ASP A 28 2.39 3.62 -16.56
N ALA A 29 2.03 3.12 -15.37
CA ALA A 29 0.93 3.67 -14.58
C ALA A 29 1.11 5.14 -14.21
N PHE A 30 2.37 5.58 -14.04
CA PHE A 30 2.73 6.91 -13.58
C PHE A 30 3.93 7.47 -14.34
N LYS A 31 4.04 8.79 -14.35
CA LYS A 31 5.25 9.53 -14.72
C LYS A 31 6.01 9.96 -13.47
N PRO A 32 7.34 10.15 -13.55
CA PRO A 32 8.10 10.72 -12.45
C PRO A 32 7.53 12.08 -12.01
N GLY A 33 7.33 12.24 -10.70
CA GLY A 33 6.73 13.44 -10.10
C GLY A 33 5.20 13.47 -10.08
N ASP A 34 4.51 12.47 -10.65
CA ASP A 34 3.06 12.36 -10.47
C ASP A 34 2.73 12.21 -8.99
N LYS A 35 1.74 12.97 -8.53
CA LYS A 35 1.26 12.93 -7.14
C LYS A 35 0.13 11.94 -7.00
N VAL A 36 0.27 11.00 -6.08
CA VAL A 36 -0.63 9.86 -5.92
C VAL A 36 -1.18 9.81 -4.49
N VAL A 37 -2.47 9.48 -4.38
CA VAL A 37 -3.08 9.04 -3.13
C VAL A 37 -3.34 7.54 -3.25
N LEU A 38 -2.78 6.76 -2.33
CA LEU A 38 -3.02 5.31 -2.26
C LEU A 38 -4.24 5.07 -1.37
N VAL A 39 -5.26 4.40 -1.90
CA VAL A 39 -6.53 4.16 -1.18
C VAL A 39 -6.84 2.68 -1.12
N ASP A 40 -7.27 2.19 0.04
CA ASP A 40 -7.87 0.86 0.20
C ASP A 40 -9.10 0.93 1.13
N ASP A 41 -9.81 -0.18 1.29
CA ASP A 41 -10.93 -0.25 2.22
C ASP A 41 -10.46 -0.27 3.69
N LEU A 42 -9.46 -1.07 4.02
CA LEU A 42 -9.06 -1.36 5.38
C LEU A 42 -7.53 -1.50 5.54
N ILE A 43 -7.00 -0.94 6.63
CA ILE A 43 -5.62 -1.14 7.06
C ILE A 43 -5.61 -2.13 8.23
N ALA A 44 -5.05 -3.31 7.98
CA ALA A 44 -4.78 -4.34 8.99
C ALA A 44 -3.29 -4.32 9.36
N THR A 45 -2.51 -5.26 8.82
CA THR A 45 -1.05 -5.34 9.06
C THR A 45 -0.23 -4.35 8.23
N GLY A 46 -0.86 -3.68 7.25
CA GLY A 46 -0.23 -2.70 6.36
C GLY A 46 0.60 -3.29 5.21
N GLY A 47 0.82 -4.60 5.16
CA GLY A 47 1.75 -5.23 4.21
C GLY A 47 1.44 -4.95 2.74
N THR A 48 0.18 -5.09 2.33
CA THR A 48 -0.26 -4.83 0.95
C THR A 48 -0.02 -3.37 0.53
N MET A 49 -0.42 -2.42 1.37
CA MET A 49 -0.24 -1.00 1.09
C MET A 49 1.24 -0.61 1.06
N LEU A 50 2.06 -1.19 1.93
CA LEU A 50 3.49 -0.91 1.94
C LEU A 50 4.17 -1.42 0.66
N ALA A 51 3.81 -2.62 0.20
CA ALA A 51 4.29 -3.16 -1.07
C ALA A 51 3.85 -2.28 -2.25
N ALA A 52 2.60 -1.83 -2.26
CA ALA A 52 2.10 -0.88 -3.26
C ALA A 52 2.87 0.45 -3.23
N ALA A 53 3.12 1.01 -2.04
CA ALA A 53 3.84 2.26 -1.87
C ALA A 53 5.28 2.18 -2.40
N ARG A 54 5.96 1.04 -2.19
CA ARG A 54 7.30 0.78 -2.74
C ARG A 54 7.29 0.76 -4.26
N LEU A 55 6.30 0.10 -4.87
CA LEU A 55 6.15 0.09 -6.33
C LEU A 55 5.90 1.49 -6.90
N ILE A 56 5.00 2.26 -6.30
CA ILE A 56 4.68 3.63 -6.72
C ILE A 56 5.94 4.51 -6.67
N ARG A 57 6.67 4.48 -5.54
CA ARG A 57 7.93 5.22 -5.38
C ARG A 57 9.00 4.79 -6.39
N ARG A 58 9.10 3.48 -6.69
CA ARG A 58 10.06 2.93 -7.66
C ARG A 58 9.80 3.39 -9.10
N ILE A 59 8.54 3.64 -9.47
CA ILE A 59 8.17 4.21 -10.77
C ILE A 59 8.42 5.74 -10.81
N GLY A 60 8.74 6.35 -9.67
CA GLY A 60 9.11 7.76 -9.54
C GLY A 60 7.95 8.70 -9.18
N ALA A 61 6.78 8.14 -8.83
CA ALA A 61 5.66 8.92 -8.33
C ALA A 61 5.83 9.28 -6.85
N GLU A 62 5.23 10.40 -6.45
CA GLU A 62 5.24 10.92 -5.08
C GLU A 62 3.91 10.59 -4.40
N ILE A 63 3.97 9.86 -3.28
CA ILE A 63 2.76 9.54 -2.50
C ILE A 63 2.49 10.71 -1.54
N GLU A 64 1.39 11.42 -1.77
CA GLU A 64 0.96 12.51 -0.90
C GLU A 64 0.32 11.97 0.39
N GLU A 65 -0.44 10.89 0.27
CA GLU A 65 -1.19 10.29 1.37
C GLU A 65 -1.54 8.82 1.08
N VAL A 66 -1.63 8.04 2.15
CA VAL A 66 -2.31 6.75 2.18
C VAL A 66 -3.61 6.92 2.93
N ALA A 67 -4.73 6.53 2.33
CA ALA A 67 -6.06 6.66 2.91
C ALA A 67 -6.78 5.30 2.99
N ALA A 68 -7.57 5.12 4.04
CA ALA A 68 -8.49 3.99 4.15
C ALA A 68 -9.80 4.38 4.81
N MET A 69 -10.84 3.58 4.59
CA MET A 69 -12.08 3.73 5.34
C MET A 69 -11.88 3.29 6.79
N ILE A 70 -11.23 2.16 7.00
CA ILE A 70 -11.09 1.51 8.32
C ILE A 70 -9.62 1.30 8.69
N ASP A 71 -9.27 1.60 9.93
CA ASP A 71 -8.02 1.16 10.57
C ASP A 71 -8.29 0.11 11.65
N LEU A 72 -7.40 -0.88 11.76
CA LEU A 72 -7.34 -1.83 12.88
C LEU A 72 -6.02 -1.60 13.65
N PRO A 73 -5.98 -0.64 14.61
CA PRO A 73 -4.73 -0.15 15.18
C PRO A 73 -3.88 -1.23 15.86
N ASP A 74 -4.53 -2.24 16.44
CA ASP A 74 -3.86 -3.35 17.15
C ASP A 74 -3.00 -4.23 16.24
N LEU A 75 -3.28 -4.22 14.93
CA LEU A 75 -2.50 -4.93 13.92
C LEU A 75 -1.30 -4.11 13.41
N GLY A 76 -1.20 -2.83 13.81
CA GLY A 76 -0.04 -1.98 13.63
C GLY A 76 0.24 -1.50 12.20
N GLY A 77 -0.65 -1.74 11.23
CA GLY A 77 -0.43 -1.38 9.84
C GLY A 77 -0.26 0.11 9.60
N SER A 78 -1.14 0.93 10.17
CA SER A 78 -1.06 2.40 10.05
C SER A 78 0.23 2.96 10.64
N ARG A 79 0.70 2.41 11.77
CA ARG A 79 2.00 2.78 12.37
C ARG A 79 3.17 2.46 11.45
N LYS A 80 3.21 1.26 10.86
CA LYS A 80 4.26 0.86 9.92
C LYS A 80 4.33 1.77 8.69
N LEU A 81 3.16 2.17 8.15
CA LEU A 81 3.09 3.10 7.03
C LEU A 81 3.66 4.48 7.42
N GLN A 82 3.32 4.98 8.61
CA GLN A 82 3.85 6.24 9.15
C GLN A 82 5.36 6.19 9.38
N GLU A 83 5.90 5.08 9.91
CA GLU A 83 7.33 4.85 10.08
C GLU A 83 8.10 4.87 8.75
N GLU A 84 7.43 4.50 7.65
CA GLU A 84 7.93 4.58 6.26
C GLU A 84 7.75 5.98 5.63
N GLY A 85 7.44 6.98 6.45
CA GLY A 85 7.31 8.39 6.07
C GLY A 85 6.05 8.73 5.28
N LEU A 86 5.01 7.88 5.34
CA LEU A 86 3.74 8.12 4.66
C LEU A 86 2.77 8.85 5.59
N LYS A 87 2.06 9.85 5.07
CA LYS A 87 0.88 10.40 5.75
C LYS A 87 -0.24 9.35 5.67
N VAL A 88 -0.93 9.11 6.78
CA VAL A 88 -2.01 8.13 6.86
C VAL A 88 -3.28 8.81 7.32
N TYR A 89 -4.35 8.67 6.54
CA TYR A 89 -5.69 9.12 6.87
C TYR A 89 -6.66 7.94 6.95
N THR A 90 -7.43 7.84 8.03
CA THR A 90 -8.45 6.81 8.19
C THR A 90 -9.76 7.46 8.63
N VAL A 91 -10.89 6.99 8.08
CA VAL A 91 -12.22 7.57 8.41
C VAL A 91 -12.69 7.12 9.78
N CYS A 92 -12.51 5.84 10.10
CA CYS A 92 -12.76 5.29 11.43
C CYS A 92 -11.73 4.23 11.80
N SER A 93 -11.59 4.00 13.10
CA SER A 93 -10.75 2.95 13.67
C SER A 93 -11.56 2.03 14.58
N PHE A 94 -11.27 0.74 14.55
CA PHE A 94 -11.83 -0.25 15.46
C PHE A 94 -10.71 -0.96 16.19
N GLU A 95 -10.79 -0.96 17.52
CA GLU A 95 -9.92 -1.77 18.38
C GLU A 95 -10.41 -3.23 18.34
N GLY A 96 -9.49 -4.18 18.45
CA GLY A 96 -9.81 -5.59 18.65
C GLY A 96 -10.31 -5.86 20.07
N GLU A 97 -11.04 -6.95 20.25
CA GLU A 97 -11.36 -7.51 21.58
C GLU A 97 -10.20 -8.35 22.12
#